data_AF-A0A6G0SXH1-F1
#
_entry.id   AF-A0A6G0SXH1-F1
#
_cell.length_a   1.000
_cell.length_b   1.000
_cell.length_c   1.000
_cell.angle_alpha   90.00
_cell.angle_beta   90.00
_cell.angle_gamma   90.00
#
_symmetry.space_group_name_H-M   'P 1'
#
loop_
_entity.id
_entity.type
_entity.pdbx_description
1 polymer ?
#
loop_
_entity_poly.entity_id
_entity_poly.type
_entity_poly.pdbx_seq_one_letter_code
_entity_poly.pdbx_strand_id
1 'polypeptide(L)'
;METLPNRPLTDQDIIKYATKFKIDHFRGVFSRKGSHWVAFYKNKDKVVYFDSFGNLTPPIELQKYLKGNKIKYNYTNYQNKNTFNCGHLCLNFLQCKNHLTGNTTTLSVHYFPPIDVYDDSEIALLNLQTYNTFPNINETNNHFEIHLVNPDRLLNNNKFPTCFITLKKGCYDIKDIKNQILAQINNFNNDLEYLEIEKITFDIGIDQVDFRTTIFSNGTICFNVENSIAPLLGFEKKIMNTTLMVIDHRKYQI
;
A
#
# COMPACT_ATOMS: atom_id res chain seq x y z
N MET A 1 -16.61 27.85 5.08
CA MET A 1 -16.82 26.40 5.21
C MET A 1 -15.58 25.80 5.83
N GLU A 2 -15.73 25.02 6.89
CA GLU A 2 -14.58 24.36 7.51
C GLU A 2 -14.07 23.26 6.60
N THR A 3 -12.80 23.38 6.22
CA THR A 3 -12.17 22.50 5.26
C THR A 3 -11.72 21.21 5.95
N LEU A 4 -11.87 20.09 5.24
CA LEU A 4 -11.21 18.85 5.62
C LEU A 4 -9.69 19.08 5.64
N PRO A 5 -8.94 18.38 6.50
CA PRO A 5 -7.51 18.59 6.62
C PRO A 5 -6.80 18.15 5.32
N ASN A 6 -5.75 18.86 4.92
CA ASN A 6 -4.96 18.54 3.72
C ASN A 6 -3.92 17.44 3.99
N ARG A 7 -4.38 16.29 4.49
CA ARG A 7 -3.60 15.09 4.79
C ARG A 7 -4.54 13.87 4.80
N PRO A 8 -4.04 12.62 4.77
CA PRO A 8 -4.90 11.44 4.94
C PRO A 8 -5.78 11.54 6.20
N LEU A 9 -7.03 11.13 6.10
CA LEU A 9 -7.93 11.08 7.25
C LEU A 9 -7.69 9.83 8.07
N THR A 10 -7.64 9.99 9.39
CA THR A 10 -7.71 8.90 10.36
C THR A 10 -9.15 8.47 10.57
N ASP A 11 -9.35 7.33 11.21
CA ASP A 11 -10.64 6.89 11.76
C ASP A 11 -11.28 7.95 12.68
N GLN A 12 -10.48 8.57 13.56
CA GLN A 12 -10.95 9.66 14.41
C GLN A 12 -11.38 10.89 13.61
N ASP A 13 -10.64 11.26 12.56
CA ASP A 13 -11.03 12.35 11.67
C ASP A 13 -12.37 12.02 10.99
N ILE A 14 -12.53 10.81 10.46
CA ILE A 14 -13.77 10.41 9.78
C ILE A 14 -14.97 10.47 10.72
N ILE A 15 -14.86 9.94 11.93
CA ILE A 15 -15.94 10.01 12.92
C ILE A 15 -16.28 11.47 13.24
N LYS A 16 -15.25 12.29 13.54
CA LYS A 16 -15.40 13.71 13.83
C LYS A 16 -16.13 14.44 12.70
N TYR A 17 -15.70 14.24 11.45
CA TYR A 17 -16.28 14.93 10.30
C TYR A 17 -17.63 14.35 9.89
N ALA A 18 -17.90 13.06 10.06
CA ALA A 18 -19.23 12.49 9.84
C ALA A 18 -20.27 13.08 10.80
N THR A 19 -19.94 13.20 12.08
CA THR A 19 -20.80 13.89 13.06
C THR A 19 -20.97 15.36 12.71
N LYS A 20 -19.88 16.03 12.33
CA LYS A 20 -19.88 17.46 12.00
C LYS A 20 -20.69 17.78 10.74
N PHE A 21 -20.63 16.91 9.73
CA PHE A 21 -21.41 17.00 8.50
C PHE A 21 -22.84 16.51 8.67
N LYS A 22 -23.22 16.08 9.89
CA LYS A 22 -24.55 15.55 10.21
C LYS A 22 -24.92 14.42 9.25
N ILE A 23 -24.02 13.45 9.08
CA ILE A 23 -24.31 12.25 8.28
C ILE A 23 -25.30 11.36 9.04
N ASP A 24 -26.58 11.53 8.78
CA ASP A 24 -27.71 10.72 9.23
C ASP A 24 -27.44 9.22 9.02
N HIS A 25 -27.83 8.43 10.02
CA HIS A 25 -27.66 6.97 10.04
C HIS A 25 -26.22 6.48 9.83
N PHE A 26 -25.21 7.32 10.11
CA PHE A 26 -23.81 6.92 10.13
C PHE A 26 -23.59 5.86 11.22
N ARG A 27 -23.35 4.63 10.80
CA ARG A 27 -23.14 3.46 11.68
C ARG A 27 -21.74 3.39 12.27
N GLY A 28 -20.78 4.09 11.67
CA GLY A 28 -19.41 4.15 12.16
C GLY A 28 -18.35 3.79 11.13
N VAL A 29 -17.12 3.70 11.64
CA VAL A 29 -15.93 3.32 10.89
C VAL A 29 -15.54 1.90 11.29
N PHE A 30 -15.50 1.00 10.31
CA PHE A 30 -15.06 -0.37 10.52
C PHE A 30 -13.63 -0.50 10.04
N SER A 31 -12.67 -0.40 10.97
CA SER A 31 -11.25 -0.48 10.65
C SER A 31 -10.72 -1.91 10.80
N ARG A 32 -10.11 -2.45 9.75
CA ARG A 32 -9.11 -3.51 9.86
C ARG A 32 -7.81 -2.95 9.29
N LYS A 33 -6.66 -3.31 9.85
CA LYS A 33 -5.31 -2.81 9.47
C LYS A 33 -5.20 -2.64 7.94
N GLY A 34 -5.29 -1.39 7.47
CA GLY A 34 -5.42 -1.07 6.05
C GLY A 34 -5.26 0.44 5.82
N SER A 35 -4.86 0.81 4.60
CA SER A 35 -4.49 2.19 4.25
C SER A 35 -5.51 2.91 3.37
N HIS A 36 -6.63 2.28 3.01
CA HIS A 36 -7.56 2.83 2.02
C HIS A 36 -8.97 2.88 2.59
N TRP A 37 -9.62 4.03 2.41
CA TRP A 37 -10.98 4.24 2.84
C TRP A 37 -11.95 3.98 1.68
N VAL A 38 -12.95 3.16 1.96
CA VAL A 38 -14.07 2.90 1.08
C VAL A 38 -15.37 3.13 1.86
N ALA A 39 -16.45 3.42 1.17
CA ALA A 39 -17.72 3.67 1.83
C ALA A 39 -18.80 2.77 1.25
N PHE A 40 -19.83 2.47 2.05
CA PHE A 40 -21.03 1.92 1.49
C PHE A 40 -22.26 2.54 2.13
N TYR A 41 -23.30 2.56 1.32
CA TYR A 41 -24.64 2.98 1.67
C TYR A 41 -25.55 1.78 1.44
N LYS A 42 -26.39 1.43 2.42
CA LYS A 42 -27.36 0.35 2.33
C LYS A 42 -28.76 0.91 2.55
N ASN A 43 -29.70 0.46 1.75
CA ASN A 43 -31.12 0.72 1.93
C ASN A 43 -31.89 -0.53 1.51
N LYS A 44 -32.60 -1.15 2.46
CA LYS A 44 -33.28 -2.44 2.28
C LYS A 44 -32.31 -3.50 1.71
N ASP A 45 -32.66 -4.07 0.55
CA ASP A 45 -31.88 -5.04 -0.18
C ASP A 45 -30.80 -4.40 -1.07
N LYS A 46 -30.80 -3.07 -1.26
CA LYS A 46 -29.85 -2.38 -2.15
C LYS A 46 -28.65 -1.86 -1.38
N VAL A 47 -27.46 -2.08 -1.94
CA VAL A 47 -26.20 -1.54 -1.42
C VAL A 47 -25.50 -0.79 -2.53
N VAL A 48 -25.00 0.40 -2.23
CA VAL A 48 -24.07 1.14 -3.08
C VAL A 48 -22.72 1.18 -2.38
N TYR A 49 -21.75 0.51 -2.96
CA TYR A 49 -20.34 0.54 -2.57
C TYR A 49 -19.63 1.65 -3.35
N PHE A 50 -18.81 2.42 -2.65
CA PHE A 50 -18.01 3.49 -3.21
C PHE A 50 -16.53 3.23 -2.94
N ASP A 51 -15.77 3.17 -4.02
CA ASP A 51 -14.32 3.16 -4.01
C ASP A 51 -13.83 4.30 -4.91
N SER A 52 -13.00 5.19 -4.38
CA SER A 52 -12.51 6.34 -5.12
C SER A 52 -11.69 5.96 -6.37
N PHE A 53 -11.13 4.75 -6.45
CA PHE A 53 -10.45 4.27 -7.66
C PHE A 53 -11.40 3.81 -8.77
N GLY A 54 -12.64 3.45 -8.43
CA GLY A 54 -13.65 3.00 -9.38
C GLY A 54 -13.32 1.69 -10.09
N ASN A 55 -14.35 1.06 -10.65
CA ASN A 55 -14.27 -0.20 -11.40
C ASN A 55 -13.60 -1.34 -10.61
N LEU A 56 -13.78 -1.32 -9.28
CA LEU A 56 -13.28 -2.33 -8.36
C LEU A 56 -14.46 -2.99 -7.67
N THR A 57 -14.47 -4.31 -7.67
CA THR A 57 -15.48 -5.08 -6.95
C THR A 57 -15.26 -4.92 -5.45
N PRO A 58 -16.34 -4.88 -4.64
CA PRO A 58 -16.21 -4.77 -3.19
C PRO A 58 -15.40 -5.94 -2.59
N PRO A 59 -14.67 -5.74 -1.49
CA PRO A 59 -13.94 -6.83 -0.82
C PRO A 59 -14.84 -8.03 -0.48
N ILE A 60 -14.30 -9.24 -0.55
CA ILE A 60 -15.06 -10.49 -0.32
C ILE A 60 -15.68 -10.50 1.09
N GLU A 61 -14.99 -9.93 2.09
CA GLU A 61 -15.47 -9.78 3.45
C GLU A 61 -16.73 -8.91 3.51
N LEU A 62 -16.75 -7.83 2.74
CA LEU A 62 -17.91 -6.96 2.63
C LEU A 62 -19.06 -7.67 1.90
N GLN A 63 -18.76 -8.38 0.81
CA GLN A 63 -19.76 -9.18 0.11
C GLN A 63 -20.38 -10.25 1.02
N LYS A 64 -19.57 -10.88 1.88
CA LYS A 64 -20.04 -11.84 2.89
C LYS A 64 -20.91 -11.17 3.96
N TYR A 65 -20.51 -9.99 4.45
CA TYR A 65 -21.29 -9.22 5.42
C TYR A 65 -22.65 -8.78 4.85
N LEU A 66 -22.69 -8.43 3.57
CA LEU A 66 -23.89 -7.98 2.85
C LEU A 66 -24.54 -9.10 2.03
N LYS A 67 -24.36 -10.36 2.45
CA LYS A 67 -24.92 -11.51 1.75
C LYS A 67 -26.45 -11.39 1.68
N GLY A 68 -26.99 -11.50 0.46
CA GLY A 68 -28.43 -11.34 0.20
C GLY A 68 -28.82 -9.94 -0.28
N ASN A 69 -27.91 -8.97 -0.21
CA ASN A 69 -28.11 -7.65 -0.79
C ASN A 69 -27.65 -7.57 -2.25
N LYS A 70 -28.30 -6.71 -3.04
CA LYS A 70 -27.90 -6.32 -4.40
C LYS A 70 -26.88 -5.20 -4.32
N ILE A 71 -25.60 -5.55 -4.43
CA ILE A 71 -24.49 -4.60 -4.35
C ILE A 71 -24.20 -4.00 -5.73
N LYS A 72 -24.21 -2.68 -5.82
CA LYS A 72 -23.70 -1.90 -6.95
C LYS A 72 -22.44 -1.16 -6.51
N TYR A 73 -21.50 -0.96 -7.42
CA TYR A 73 -20.28 -0.19 -7.17
C TYR A 73 -20.05 0.83 -8.29
N ASN A 74 -19.30 1.88 -8.00
CA ASN A 74 -18.97 2.89 -9.00
C ASN A 74 -17.88 2.40 -9.97
N TYR A 75 -18.06 2.71 -11.26
CA TYR A 75 -17.06 2.43 -12.30
C TYR A 75 -16.09 3.60 -12.51
N THR A 76 -16.55 4.82 -12.25
CA THR A 76 -15.77 6.04 -12.44
C THR A 76 -14.64 6.14 -11.42
N ASN A 77 -13.44 6.42 -11.91
CA ASN A 77 -12.28 6.77 -11.08
C ASN A 77 -12.38 8.25 -10.67
N TYR A 78 -12.36 8.50 -9.36
CA TYR A 78 -12.37 9.84 -8.76
C TYR A 78 -11.03 10.21 -8.09
N GLN A 79 -10.07 9.29 -8.08
CA GLN A 79 -8.80 9.43 -7.40
C GLN A 79 -7.63 8.96 -8.25
N ASN A 80 -6.70 9.89 -8.49
CA ASN A 80 -5.41 9.58 -9.10
C ASN A 80 -4.53 8.73 -8.18
N LYS A 81 -3.69 7.87 -8.79
CA LYS A 81 -2.69 7.08 -8.05
C LYS A 81 -1.78 8.01 -7.22
N ASN A 82 -1.31 7.53 -6.07
CA ASN A 82 -0.42 8.25 -5.13
C ASN A 82 -1.01 9.53 -4.49
N THR A 83 -2.33 9.67 -4.47
CA THR A 83 -3.02 10.74 -3.72
C THR A 83 -3.69 10.18 -2.46
N PHE A 84 -4.00 11.03 -1.48
CA PHE A 84 -4.47 10.62 -0.15
C PHE A 84 -5.96 10.90 0.13
N ASN A 85 -6.72 11.35 -0.87
CA ASN A 85 -8.06 11.90 -0.68
C ASN A 85 -9.19 10.86 -0.64
N CYS A 86 -8.91 9.55 -0.53
CA CYS A 86 -9.94 8.50 -0.48
C CYS A 86 -10.93 8.72 0.67
N GLY A 87 -10.45 9.07 1.87
CA GLY A 87 -11.30 9.37 3.03
C GLY A 87 -12.17 10.61 2.83
N HIS A 88 -11.64 11.65 2.19
CA HIS A 88 -12.37 12.87 1.84
C HIS A 88 -13.48 12.58 0.85
N LEU A 89 -13.17 11.79 -0.19
CA LEU A 89 -14.14 11.38 -1.20
C LEU A 89 -15.23 10.49 -0.61
N CYS A 90 -14.90 9.62 0.34
CA CYS A 90 -15.88 8.83 1.08
C CYS A 90 -16.82 9.72 1.91
N LEU A 91 -16.29 10.67 2.67
CA LEU A 91 -17.14 11.62 3.41
C LEU A 91 -18.02 12.45 2.47
N ASN A 92 -17.52 12.86 1.32
CA ASN A 92 -18.30 13.59 0.32
C ASN A 92 -19.42 12.71 -0.26
N PHE A 93 -19.11 11.46 -0.64
CA PHE A 93 -20.10 10.47 -1.09
C PHE A 93 -21.24 10.29 -0.09
N LEU A 94 -20.91 10.18 1.21
CA LEU A 94 -21.88 10.02 2.28
C LEU A 94 -22.61 11.34 2.62
N GLN A 95 -21.95 12.49 2.51
CA GLN A 95 -22.54 13.81 2.78
C GLN A 95 -23.52 14.27 1.71
N CYS A 96 -23.25 13.98 0.42
CA CYS A 96 -24.16 14.26 -0.71
C CYS A 96 -25.53 13.55 -0.59
N LYS A 97 -25.82 12.92 0.54
CA LYS A 97 -27.09 12.31 0.91
C LYS A 97 -27.96 13.17 1.82
N ASN A 98 -27.38 14.14 2.55
CA ASN A 98 -28.12 14.91 3.58
C ASN A 98 -28.33 16.39 3.23
N HIS A 99 -27.82 16.85 2.09
CA HIS A 99 -27.99 18.23 1.65
C HIS A 99 -28.18 18.29 0.13
N LEU A 100 -29.44 18.38 -0.29
CA LEU A 100 -29.82 19.14 -1.47
C LEU A 100 -30.63 20.35 -1.00
N THR A 101 -29.95 21.35 -0.44
CA THR A 101 -30.45 22.74 -0.47
C THR A 101 -29.28 23.64 -0.88
N GLY A 102 -29.52 24.45 -1.92
CA GLY A 102 -28.48 25.17 -2.65
C GLY A 102 -27.96 26.42 -1.97
N ASN A 103 -26.71 26.77 -2.32
CA ASN A 103 -26.34 28.05 -2.97
C ASN A 103 -24.80 28.28 -2.99
N THR A 104 -23.97 27.24 -3.16
CA THR A 104 -22.52 27.45 -3.39
C THR A 104 -21.96 26.53 -4.47
N THR A 105 -21.14 27.09 -5.35
CA THR A 105 -20.59 26.49 -6.57
C THR A 105 -19.46 25.49 -6.31
N THR A 106 -19.43 24.43 -7.12
CA THR A 106 -18.34 23.44 -7.36
C THR A 106 -18.13 22.29 -6.35
N LEU A 107 -19.08 21.35 -6.29
CA LEU A 107 -18.97 20.02 -6.92
C LEU A 107 -20.34 19.34 -6.87
N SER A 108 -21.16 19.50 -7.91
CA SER A 108 -22.31 18.62 -8.12
C SER A 108 -21.75 17.26 -8.54
N VAL A 109 -21.42 16.42 -7.57
CA VAL A 109 -20.93 15.06 -7.83
C VAL A 109 -22.07 14.29 -8.50
N HIS A 110 -21.98 14.16 -9.81
CA HIS A 110 -22.86 13.33 -10.62
C HIS A 110 -22.64 11.86 -10.24
N TYR A 111 -23.20 11.43 -9.11
CA TYR A 111 -23.41 10.01 -8.85
C TYR A 111 -24.55 9.59 -9.76
N PHE A 112 -24.20 8.82 -10.79
CA PHE A 112 -25.18 8.20 -11.68
C PHE A 112 -25.21 6.68 -11.42
N PRO A 113 -26.39 6.10 -11.10
CA PRO A 113 -27.64 6.82 -10.84
C PRO A 113 -27.60 7.59 -9.51
N PRO A 114 -28.41 8.66 -9.37
CA PRO A 114 -28.58 9.35 -8.10
C PRO A 114 -29.01 8.35 -7.01
N ILE A 115 -28.45 8.52 -5.82
CA ILE A 115 -28.66 7.61 -4.69
C ILE A 115 -29.65 8.27 -3.75
N ASP A 116 -30.84 7.70 -3.62
CA ASP A 116 -31.90 8.18 -2.71
C ASP A 116 -31.75 7.56 -1.32
N VAL A 117 -31.84 8.38 -0.27
CA VAL A 117 -31.79 7.97 1.15
C VAL A 117 -33.18 7.99 1.75
N TYR A 118 -33.55 6.87 2.37
CA TYR A 118 -34.86 6.63 2.99
C TYR A 118 -34.67 6.32 4.48
N ASP A 119 -35.73 6.42 5.28
CA ASP A 119 -35.68 6.30 6.76
C ASP A 119 -35.08 4.96 7.26
N ASP A 120 -35.09 3.91 6.45
CA ASP A 120 -34.55 2.58 6.76
C ASP A 120 -33.14 2.33 6.21
N SER A 121 -32.44 3.41 5.85
CA SER A 121 -31.09 3.34 5.30
C SER A 121 -30.02 3.22 6.40
N GLU A 122 -28.94 2.52 6.09
CA GLU A 122 -27.76 2.34 6.93
C GLU A 122 -26.52 2.79 6.17
N ILE A 123 -25.75 3.71 6.75
CA ILE A 123 -24.59 4.31 6.10
C ILE A 123 -23.35 3.94 6.89
N ALA A 124 -22.31 3.41 6.24
CA ALA A 124 -21.10 2.99 6.93
C ALA A 124 -19.86 3.20 6.09
N LEU A 125 -18.75 3.53 6.75
CA LEU A 125 -17.45 3.65 6.11
C LEU A 125 -16.60 2.45 6.54
N LEU A 126 -16.05 1.74 5.56
CA LEU A 126 -15.23 0.56 5.79
C LEU A 126 -13.78 0.88 5.44
N ASN A 127 -12.86 0.44 6.27
CA ASN A 127 -11.49 0.25 5.84
C ASN A 127 -11.40 -1.17 5.29
N LEU A 128 -11.23 -1.36 3.98
CA LEU A 128 -10.51 -2.54 3.48
C LEU A 128 -10.17 -2.47 1.99
N GLN A 129 -8.90 -2.19 1.71
CA GLN A 129 -7.99 -2.92 0.80
C GLN A 129 -6.84 -1.98 0.46
N THR A 130 -5.61 -2.34 0.83
CA THR A 130 -4.40 -1.58 0.46
C THR A 130 -4.15 -1.75 -1.04
N TYR A 131 -4.79 -0.95 -1.87
CA TYR A 131 -4.45 -0.79 -3.29
C TYR A 131 -3.19 0.05 -3.45
N ASN A 132 -2.10 -0.40 -2.82
CA ASN A 132 -0.77 0.16 -3.03
C ASN A 132 -0.73 1.71 -2.98
N THR A 133 -1.45 2.32 -2.03
CA THR A 133 -1.86 3.72 -2.15
C THR A 133 -0.97 4.70 -1.38
N PHE A 134 -0.19 4.18 -0.44
CA PHE A 134 0.86 4.91 0.25
C PHE A 134 2.20 4.28 -0.11
N PRO A 135 3.18 5.08 -0.55
CA PRO A 135 4.47 4.53 -0.95
C PRO A 135 5.11 3.82 0.25
N ASN A 136 5.20 2.49 0.18
CA ASN A 136 5.96 1.73 1.17
C ASN A 136 7.47 1.94 0.95
N ILE A 137 7.87 2.31 -0.27
CA ILE A 137 9.20 2.74 -0.66
C ILE A 137 9.20 4.24 -0.97
N ASN A 138 10.05 4.99 -0.30
CA ASN A 138 10.27 6.43 -0.46
C ASN A 138 11.77 6.77 -0.41
N GLU A 139 12.10 8.06 -0.47
CA GLU A 139 13.48 8.56 -0.53
C GLU A 139 14.34 8.19 0.69
N THR A 140 13.74 7.75 1.80
CA THR A 140 14.43 7.42 3.06
C THR A 140 14.59 5.91 3.32
N ASN A 141 14.05 5.04 2.45
CA ASN A 141 14.03 3.59 2.69
C ASN A 141 14.08 2.73 1.40
N ASN A 142 14.81 3.16 0.39
CA ASN A 142 14.81 2.55 -0.94
C ASN A 142 16.16 1.96 -1.40
N HIS A 143 17.15 1.84 -0.51
CA HIS A 143 18.51 1.50 -0.93
C HIS A 143 19.12 0.30 -0.18
N PHE A 144 19.96 -0.48 -0.86
CA PHE A 144 20.92 -1.42 -0.28
C PHE A 144 22.00 -1.81 -1.29
N GLU A 145 23.05 -2.48 -0.84
CA GLU A 145 24.15 -2.93 -1.70
C GLU A 145 24.36 -4.45 -1.61
N ILE A 146 24.88 -5.04 -2.69
CA ILE A 146 25.31 -6.44 -2.74
C ILE A 146 26.79 -6.47 -3.16
N HIS A 147 27.65 -7.02 -2.29
CA HIS A 147 29.08 -7.18 -2.53
C HIS A 147 29.37 -8.61 -2.97
N LEU A 148 29.97 -8.78 -4.15
CA LEU A 148 30.45 -10.08 -4.61
C LEU A 148 31.72 -10.46 -3.84
N VAL A 149 31.61 -11.44 -2.95
CA VAL A 149 32.78 -11.98 -2.25
C VAL A 149 33.41 -13.04 -3.14
N ASN A 150 34.24 -12.61 -4.10
CA ASN A 150 35.18 -13.50 -4.74
C ASN A 150 36.58 -13.26 -4.12
N PRO A 151 37.16 -14.23 -3.40
CA PRO A 151 38.45 -14.06 -2.75
C PRO A 151 39.61 -13.79 -3.74
N ASP A 152 39.46 -14.12 -5.03
CA ASP A 152 40.58 -14.14 -5.97
C ASP A 152 40.69 -12.91 -6.87
N ARG A 153 39.71 -12.01 -6.89
CA ARG A 153 39.70 -10.83 -7.80
C ARG A 153 39.20 -9.58 -7.11
N LEU A 154 40.09 -8.95 -6.36
CA LEU A 154 39.93 -7.55 -5.94
C LEU A 154 40.08 -6.65 -7.16
N LEU A 155 39.22 -5.62 -7.31
CA LEU A 155 39.49 -4.54 -8.24
C LEU A 155 40.77 -3.80 -7.83
N ASN A 156 41.35 -2.98 -8.72
CA ASN A 156 42.65 -2.27 -8.57
C ASN A 156 42.84 -1.42 -7.28
N ASN A 157 41.86 -1.41 -6.36
CA ASN A 157 41.85 -0.69 -5.08
C ASN A 157 41.39 -1.58 -3.88
N ASN A 158 41.57 -2.91 -3.92
CA ASN A 158 41.11 -3.82 -2.84
C ASN A 158 39.59 -3.73 -2.55
N LYS A 159 38.80 -3.39 -3.56
CA LYS A 159 37.33 -3.31 -3.46
C LYS A 159 36.68 -4.47 -4.21
N PHE A 160 35.70 -5.09 -3.58
CA PHE A 160 34.84 -6.08 -4.21
C PHE A 160 33.90 -5.40 -5.22
N PRO A 161 33.61 -6.04 -6.36
CA PRO A 161 32.53 -5.59 -7.25
C PRO A 161 31.23 -5.44 -6.45
N THR A 162 30.63 -4.26 -6.53
CA THR A 162 29.46 -3.87 -5.71
C THR A 162 28.30 -3.50 -6.61
N CYS A 163 27.18 -4.19 -6.44
CA CYS A 163 25.91 -3.86 -7.08
C CYS A 163 25.10 -2.95 -6.17
N PHE A 164 24.86 -1.71 -6.61
CA PHE A 164 24.02 -0.75 -5.90
C PHE A 164 22.57 -0.91 -6.31
N ILE A 165 21.68 -1.15 -5.35
CA ILE A 165 20.25 -1.35 -5.62
C ILE A 165 19.48 -0.15 -5.07
N THR A 166 18.79 0.56 -5.97
CA THR A 166 17.91 1.67 -5.60
C THR A 166 16.52 1.45 -6.16
N LEU A 167 15.52 1.36 -5.29
CA LEU A 167 14.13 1.17 -5.68
C LEU A 167 13.44 2.52 -5.93
N LYS A 168 12.56 2.55 -6.93
CA LYS A 168 11.78 3.76 -7.23
C LYS A 168 10.80 4.01 -6.09
N LYS A 169 10.48 5.28 -5.81
CA LYS A 169 9.41 5.64 -4.89
C LYS A 169 8.08 5.11 -5.42
N GLY A 170 7.33 4.43 -4.56
CA GLY A 170 6.06 3.84 -4.93
C GLY A 170 5.60 2.83 -3.89
N CYS A 171 4.52 2.13 -4.21
CA CYS A 171 3.99 1.08 -3.37
C CYS A 171 4.00 -0.23 -4.13
N TYR A 172 4.73 -1.19 -3.58
CA TYR A 172 5.09 -2.42 -4.26
C TYR A 172 4.82 -3.62 -3.36
N ASP A 173 4.31 -4.70 -3.92
CA ASP A 173 4.34 -5.99 -3.25
C ASP A 173 5.76 -6.60 -3.32
N ILE A 174 5.98 -7.73 -2.65
CA ILE A 174 7.30 -8.38 -2.65
C ILE A 174 7.74 -8.84 -4.04
N LYS A 175 6.78 -9.16 -4.92
CA LYS A 175 7.05 -9.62 -6.29
C LYS A 175 7.51 -8.45 -7.16
N ASP A 176 6.89 -7.29 -7.02
CA ASP A 176 7.28 -6.05 -7.70
C ASP A 176 8.67 -5.57 -7.22
N ILE A 177 8.92 -5.65 -5.91
CA ILE A 177 10.26 -5.39 -5.33
C ILE A 177 11.29 -6.33 -5.95
N LYS A 178 11.02 -7.64 -5.96
CA LYS A 178 11.89 -8.65 -6.58
C LYS A 178 12.22 -8.31 -8.03
N ASN A 179 11.21 -7.97 -8.83
CA ASN A 179 11.40 -7.65 -10.25
C ASN A 179 12.31 -6.42 -10.46
N GLN A 180 12.16 -5.37 -9.64
CA GLN A 180 13.02 -4.19 -9.71
C GLN A 180 14.48 -4.50 -9.34
N ILE A 181 14.69 -5.34 -8.32
CA ILE A 181 16.03 -5.77 -7.90
C ILE A 181 16.68 -6.60 -9.00
N LEU A 182 15.97 -7.60 -9.53
CA LEU A 182 16.48 -8.48 -10.58
C LEU A 182 16.84 -7.72 -11.86
N ALA A 183 16.07 -6.69 -12.24
CA ALA A 183 16.40 -5.86 -13.39
C ALA A 183 17.76 -5.15 -13.21
N GLN A 184 18.04 -4.62 -12.01
CA GLN A 184 19.31 -3.96 -11.70
C GLN A 184 20.48 -4.96 -11.63
N ILE A 185 20.26 -6.12 -11.03
CA ILE A 185 21.25 -7.21 -10.98
C ILE A 185 21.59 -7.73 -12.37
N ASN A 186 20.59 -7.90 -13.24
CA ASN A 186 20.84 -8.36 -14.61
C ASN A 186 21.68 -7.36 -15.40
N ASN A 187 21.41 -6.07 -15.27
CA ASN A 187 22.24 -5.03 -15.90
C ASN A 187 23.68 -5.09 -15.37
N PHE A 188 23.86 -5.17 -14.05
CA PHE A 188 25.17 -5.29 -13.42
C PHE A 188 25.93 -6.55 -13.87
N ASN A 189 25.25 -7.71 -13.95
CA ASN A 189 25.84 -8.96 -14.40
C ASN A 189 26.26 -8.91 -15.88
N ASN A 190 25.53 -8.19 -16.73
CA ASN A 190 25.89 -7.99 -18.12
C ASN A 190 27.14 -7.11 -18.27
N ASP A 191 27.25 -6.05 -17.45
CA ASP A 191 28.44 -5.17 -17.45
C ASP A 191 29.72 -5.92 -17.03
N LEU A 192 29.57 -6.99 -16.26
CA LEU A 192 30.68 -7.80 -15.75
C LEU A 192 30.95 -9.07 -16.56
N GLU A 193 30.20 -9.31 -17.64
CA GLU A 193 30.30 -10.53 -18.44
C GLU A 193 31.71 -10.77 -19.01
N TYR A 194 32.41 -9.69 -19.36
CA TYR A 194 33.79 -9.73 -19.86
C TYR A 194 34.84 -10.11 -18.80
N LEU A 195 34.49 -10.07 -17.52
CA LEU A 195 35.43 -10.26 -16.42
C LEU A 195 35.48 -11.70 -15.89
N GLU A 196 34.71 -12.63 -16.48
CA GLU A 196 34.63 -14.06 -16.09
C GLU A 196 34.43 -14.26 -14.58
N ILE A 197 33.73 -13.33 -13.92
CA ILE A 197 33.40 -13.43 -12.50
C ILE A 197 32.02 -14.06 -12.30
N GLU A 198 31.82 -14.66 -11.13
CA GLU A 198 30.54 -15.24 -10.77
C GLU A 198 29.43 -14.17 -10.77
N LYS A 199 28.33 -14.47 -11.46
CA LYS A 199 27.16 -13.58 -11.57
C LYS A 199 26.43 -13.53 -10.22
N ILE A 200 25.90 -12.37 -9.84
CA ILE A 200 25.05 -12.26 -8.66
C ILE A 200 23.76 -13.02 -8.91
N THR A 201 23.41 -13.90 -7.98
CA THR A 201 22.09 -14.50 -7.85
C THR A 201 21.38 -13.87 -6.65
N PHE A 202 20.08 -13.64 -6.80
CA PHE A 202 19.26 -13.02 -5.76
C PHE A 202 17.83 -13.55 -5.83
N ASP A 203 17.25 -13.84 -4.66
CA ASP A 203 15.83 -14.10 -4.52
C ASP A 203 15.28 -13.49 -3.23
N ILE A 204 14.01 -13.10 -3.25
CA ILE A 204 13.29 -12.58 -2.11
C ILE A 204 11.86 -13.12 -2.10
N GLY A 205 11.38 -13.50 -0.92
CA GLY A 205 10.07 -14.07 -0.72
C GLY A 205 9.48 -13.73 0.64
N ILE A 206 8.24 -14.16 0.84
CA ILE A 206 7.52 -14.04 2.11
C ILE A 206 7.07 -15.44 2.53
N ASP A 207 7.33 -15.81 3.77
CA ASP A 207 6.75 -17.00 4.40
C ASP A 207 5.23 -16.79 4.59
N GLN A 208 4.42 -17.72 4.09
CA GLN A 208 2.95 -17.59 4.11
C GLN A 208 2.33 -17.78 5.49
N VAL A 209 3.05 -18.38 6.43
CA VAL A 209 2.59 -18.67 7.79
C VAL A 209 2.96 -17.51 8.72
N ASP A 210 4.22 -17.09 8.68
CA ASP A 210 4.77 -16.13 9.65
C ASP A 210 4.94 -14.72 9.07
N PHE A 211 4.65 -14.52 7.78
CA PHE A 211 4.82 -13.26 7.03
C PHE A 211 6.24 -12.67 7.08
N ARG A 212 7.24 -13.51 7.35
CA ARG A 212 8.65 -13.10 7.40
C ARG A 212 9.24 -13.02 6.00
N THR A 213 10.00 -11.97 5.73
CA THR A 213 10.75 -11.85 4.48
C THR A 213 11.99 -12.73 4.51
N THR A 214 12.19 -13.51 3.46
CA THR A 214 13.39 -14.33 3.25
C THR A 214 14.17 -13.79 2.07
N ILE A 215 15.49 -13.66 2.21
CA ILE A 215 16.37 -13.21 1.13
C ILE A 215 17.46 -14.25 0.91
N PHE A 216 17.69 -14.59 -0.35
CA PHE A 216 18.78 -15.44 -0.81
C PHE A 216 19.67 -14.64 -1.74
N SER A 217 20.98 -14.68 -1.55
CA SER A 217 21.95 -14.16 -2.50
C SER A 217 23.26 -14.90 -2.36
N ASN A 218 24.04 -15.01 -3.43
CA ASN A 218 25.44 -15.47 -3.34
C ASN A 218 26.41 -14.33 -2.96
N GLY A 219 25.96 -13.08 -2.99
CA GLY A 219 26.73 -11.93 -2.52
C GLY A 219 26.41 -11.55 -1.07
N THR A 220 27.33 -10.84 -0.44
CA THR A 220 27.12 -10.24 0.89
C THR A 220 26.19 -9.05 0.77
N ILE A 221 25.12 -9.04 1.56
CA ILE A 221 24.12 -7.96 1.53
C ILE A 221 24.46 -6.91 2.58
N CYS A 222 24.58 -5.66 2.15
CA CYS A 222 24.92 -4.53 3.01
C CYS A 222 23.69 -3.65 3.22
N PHE A 223 23.06 -3.79 4.39
CA PHE A 223 21.94 -2.95 4.81
C PHE A 223 22.36 -1.75 5.67
N ASN A 224 23.62 -1.69 6.10
CA ASN A 224 24.15 -0.55 6.84
C ASN A 224 24.54 0.60 5.90
N VAL A 225 23.55 1.11 5.17
CA VAL A 225 23.69 2.21 4.21
C VAL A 225 22.66 3.30 4.51
N GLU A 226 22.89 4.49 3.94
CA GLU A 226 21.89 5.56 3.96
C GLU A 226 20.62 5.10 3.23
N ASN A 227 19.46 5.58 3.68
CA ASN A 227 18.16 5.26 3.09
C ASN A 227 17.88 3.75 2.96
N SER A 228 18.43 2.97 3.89
CA SER A 228 18.35 1.51 3.87
C SER A 228 16.92 0.98 3.87
N ILE A 229 16.64 0.04 2.97
CA ILE A 229 15.37 -0.67 2.87
C ILE A 229 15.15 -1.72 3.96
N ALA A 230 16.20 -2.06 4.73
CA ALA A 230 16.16 -3.14 5.71
C ALA A 230 14.97 -3.06 6.69
N PRO A 231 14.65 -1.89 7.29
CA PRO A 231 13.51 -1.80 8.21
C PRO A 231 12.17 -2.11 7.54
N LEU A 232 12.01 -1.79 6.25
CA LEU A 232 10.80 -2.11 5.50
C LEU A 232 10.64 -3.63 5.31
N LEU A 233 11.75 -4.33 5.11
CA LEU A 233 11.79 -5.78 4.90
C LEU A 233 11.88 -6.59 6.20
N GLY A 234 11.89 -5.92 7.37
CA GLY A 234 12.01 -6.58 8.67
C GLY A 234 13.44 -7.00 9.07
N PHE A 235 14.46 -6.40 8.43
CA PHE A 235 15.88 -6.65 8.73
C PHE A 235 16.50 -5.49 9.53
N GLU A 236 17.51 -5.81 10.32
CA GLU A 236 18.38 -4.81 10.95
C GLU A 236 19.33 -4.18 9.92
N LYS A 237 19.74 -2.93 10.15
CA LYS A 237 20.75 -2.24 9.33
C LYS A 237 22.16 -2.77 9.65
N LYS A 238 22.52 -3.90 9.07
CA LYS A 238 23.83 -4.54 9.24
C LYS A 238 24.33 -5.19 7.95
N ILE A 239 25.57 -5.67 7.97
CA ILE A 239 26.14 -6.48 6.89
C ILE A 239 25.74 -7.95 7.11
N MET A 240 25.31 -8.63 6.06
CA MET A 240 24.82 -10.00 6.10
C MET A 240 25.60 -10.89 5.14
N ASN A 241 26.43 -11.78 5.68
CA ASN A 241 27.22 -12.76 4.92
C ASN A 241 26.35 -13.98 4.60
N THR A 242 26.19 -14.33 3.33
CA THR A 242 25.16 -15.27 2.88
C THR A 242 25.58 -16.74 2.93
N THR A 243 24.90 -17.51 3.77
CA THR A 243 24.53 -18.92 3.51
C THR A 243 23.22 -19.16 4.27
N LEU A 244 22.07 -19.15 3.56
CA LEU A 244 20.69 -19.32 4.08
C LEU A 244 20.38 -18.58 5.39
N MET A 245 19.74 -17.40 5.32
CA MET A 245 19.23 -16.72 6.52
C MET A 245 17.70 -16.71 6.56
N VAL A 246 17.15 -17.46 7.52
CA VAL A 246 15.81 -17.28 8.06
C VAL A 246 15.94 -16.43 9.33
N ILE A 247 15.36 -15.24 9.38
CA ILE A 247 15.33 -14.48 10.63
C ILE A 247 14.29 -15.12 11.55
N ASP A 248 14.74 -15.72 12.66
CA ASP A 248 13.86 -16.17 13.75
C ASP A 248 13.78 -15.14 14.87
N HIS A 249 12.68 -14.37 14.91
CA HIS A 249 12.41 -13.40 15.97
C HIS A 249 12.20 -14.06 17.37
N ARG A 250 12.11 -15.39 17.47
CA ARG A 250 12.01 -16.09 18.76
C ARG A 250 13.31 -16.11 19.59
N LYS A 251 14.43 -15.63 19.05
CA LYS A 251 15.69 -15.51 19.81
C LYS A 251 15.85 -14.20 20.60
N TYR A 252 14.87 -13.29 20.55
CA TYR A 252 14.96 -11.97 21.20
C TYR A 252 13.77 -11.63 22.10
N GLN A 253 13.00 -12.62 22.54
CA GLN A 253 12.09 -12.44 23.68
C GLN A 253 12.73 -13.10 24.90
N ILE A 254 13.42 -12.26 25.70
CA ILE A 254 13.59 -12.48 27.14
C ILE A 254 12.55 -11.60 27.83
#